data_AF-A0AAD5E7J7-F1
#
_entry.id   AF-A0AAD5E7J7-F1
#
_cell.length_a   1.000
_cell.length_b   1.000
_cell.length_c   1.000
_cell.angle_alpha   90.00
_cell.angle_beta   90.00
_cell.angle_gamma   90.00
#
_symmetry.space_group_name_H-M   'P 1'
#
loop_
_entity.id
_entity.type
_entity.pdbx_description
1 polymer ?
#
loop_
_entity_poly.entity_id
_entity_poly.type
_entity_poly.pdbx_seq_one_letter_code
_entity_poly.pdbx_strand_id
1 'polypeptide(L)'
;MLAEESIVEHPVEVKVEEPTNEEVDPILHERQEWIKHMRLKFCIRPEFEITKTMIHEDGTLNQDYFRPPKGAKPEEARKWTDNDKTLLIQGIEKYGIGHFTEISRELLPKWSGNDLRLKTIRLIGRQNLQLYKGWKGNADDISRQFEKNKEVGLKYGTWKQGCLVYDDDGLVEQELLAMKRSDTATSADNEDSEVAVDDDVEMEDAIR
;
A
#
# COMPACT_ATOMS: atom_id res chain seq x y z
N MET A 1 -32.46 27.12 -31.92
CA MET A 1 -33.31 25.93 -31.75
C MET A 1 -32.62 24.79 -32.50
N LEU A 2 -31.85 23.97 -31.79
CA LEU A 2 -31.26 22.74 -32.32
C LEU A 2 -31.81 21.62 -31.44
N ALA A 3 -32.43 20.64 -32.09
CA ALA A 3 -33.17 19.57 -31.47
C ALA A 3 -32.25 18.63 -30.69
N GLU A 4 -32.67 18.29 -29.47
CA GLU A 4 -32.11 17.20 -28.67
C GLU A 4 -32.63 15.87 -29.23
N GLU A 5 -31.73 15.03 -29.75
CA GLU A 5 -32.06 13.64 -30.06
C GLU A 5 -31.86 12.78 -28.81
N SER A 6 -32.98 12.36 -28.23
CA SER A 6 -33.10 11.40 -27.15
C SER A 6 -32.75 10.00 -27.65
N ILE A 7 -31.63 9.44 -27.17
CA ILE A 7 -31.27 8.04 -27.39
C ILE A 7 -31.96 7.21 -26.31
N VAL A 8 -33.04 6.54 -26.68
CA VAL A 8 -33.74 5.57 -25.83
C VAL A 8 -32.99 4.24 -25.90
N GLU A 9 -32.12 3.98 -24.93
CA GLU A 9 -31.50 2.66 -24.75
C GLU A 9 -32.57 1.62 -24.42
N HIS A 10 -32.89 0.77 -25.39
CA HIS A 10 -33.66 -0.45 -25.13
C HIS A 10 -32.69 -1.52 -24.61
N PRO A 11 -33.02 -2.24 -23.52
CA PRO A 11 -32.19 -3.32 -23.03
C PRO A 11 -32.17 -4.45 -24.05
N VAL A 12 -30.99 -4.75 -24.59
CA VAL A 12 -30.76 -5.90 -25.47
C VAL A 12 -30.84 -7.16 -24.61
N GLU A 13 -31.98 -7.86 -24.69
CA GLU A 13 -32.10 -9.22 -24.19
C GLU A 13 -31.15 -10.14 -24.97
N VAL A 14 -29.99 -10.42 -24.39
CA VAL A 14 -29.08 -11.44 -24.88
C VAL A 14 -29.72 -12.80 -24.61
N LYS A 15 -30.40 -13.33 -25.63
CA LYS A 15 -30.76 -14.75 -25.67
C LYS A 15 -29.47 -15.56 -25.68
N VAL A 16 -29.19 -16.24 -24.58
CA VAL A 16 -28.15 -17.26 -24.50
C VAL A 16 -28.69 -18.47 -25.28
N GLU A 17 -28.37 -18.54 -26.56
CA GLU A 17 -28.60 -19.74 -27.35
C GLU A 17 -27.70 -20.85 -26.80
N GLU A 18 -28.31 -21.97 -26.40
CA GLU A 18 -27.57 -23.17 -26.02
C GLU A 18 -26.77 -23.65 -27.23
N PRO A 19 -25.46 -23.93 -27.08
CA PRO A 19 -24.63 -24.30 -28.22
C PRO A 19 -25.10 -25.64 -28.79
N THR A 20 -25.55 -25.59 -30.03
CA THR A 20 -25.88 -26.75 -30.85
C THR A 20 -24.62 -27.52 -31.17
N ASN A 21 -24.52 -28.73 -30.61
CA ASN A 21 -23.68 -29.88 -30.96
C ASN A 21 -22.66 -29.67 -32.12
N GLU A 22 -21.62 -28.87 -31.87
CA GLU A 22 -20.39 -28.84 -32.67
C GLU A 22 -19.39 -29.81 -32.01
N GLU A 23 -18.75 -30.67 -32.81
CA GLU A 23 -17.76 -31.64 -32.35
C GLU A 23 -16.67 -30.95 -31.51
N VAL A 24 -16.78 -31.08 -30.19
CA VAL A 24 -15.84 -30.48 -29.25
C VAL A 24 -14.47 -31.08 -29.51
N ASP A 25 -13.48 -30.22 -29.78
CA ASP A 25 -12.08 -30.60 -29.95
C ASP A 25 -11.67 -31.59 -28.84
N PRO A 26 -11.25 -32.82 -29.19
CA PRO A 26 -10.96 -33.87 -28.22
C PRO A 26 -9.92 -33.45 -27.18
N ILE A 27 -8.98 -32.56 -27.55
CA ILE A 27 -7.97 -32.03 -26.63
C ILE A 27 -8.61 -31.10 -25.58
N LEU A 28 -9.59 -30.29 -25.99
CA LEU A 28 -10.33 -29.43 -25.07
C LEU A 28 -11.20 -30.26 -24.12
N HIS A 29 -11.80 -31.33 -24.62
CA HIS A 29 -12.58 -32.25 -23.79
C HIS A 29 -11.73 -32.90 -22.70
N GLU A 30 -10.60 -33.51 -23.06
CA GLU A 30 -9.67 -34.12 -22.08
C GLU A 30 -9.19 -33.11 -21.03
N ARG A 31 -8.87 -31.88 -21.47
CA ARG A 31 -8.47 -30.81 -20.55
C ARG A 31 -9.60 -30.43 -19.59
N GLN A 32 -10.84 -30.35 -20.07
CA GLN A 32 -11.99 -30.03 -19.22
C GLN A 32 -12.27 -31.14 -18.20
N GLU A 33 -12.17 -32.41 -18.61
CA GLU A 33 -12.30 -33.56 -17.69
C GLU A 33 -11.21 -33.55 -16.62
N TRP A 34 -9.96 -33.28 -17.02
CA TRP A 34 -8.85 -33.14 -16.07
C TRP A 34 -9.09 -32.01 -15.06
N ILE A 35 -9.59 -30.85 -15.52
CA ILE A 35 -9.93 -29.73 -14.64
C ILE A 35 -11.05 -30.11 -13.67
N LYS A 36 -12.12 -30.78 -14.14
CA LYS A 36 -13.22 -31.26 -13.29
C LYS A 36 -12.70 -32.21 -12.22
N HIS A 37 -11.84 -33.16 -12.61
CA HIS A 37 -11.21 -34.09 -11.68
C HIS A 37 -10.35 -33.38 -10.62
N MET A 38 -9.52 -32.41 -11.03
CA MET A 38 -8.68 -31.63 -10.12
C MET A 38 -9.52 -30.85 -9.10
N ARG A 39 -10.65 -30.25 -9.52
CA ARG A 39 -11.55 -29.53 -8.62
C ARG A 39 -12.18 -30.46 -7.58
N LEU A 40 -12.71 -31.60 -8.00
CA LEU A 40 -13.27 -32.59 -7.07
C LEU A 40 -12.25 -33.06 -6.04
N LYS A 41 -10.99 -33.23 -6.46
CA LYS A 41 -9.91 -33.72 -5.60
C LYS A 41 -9.38 -32.67 -4.61
N PHE A 42 -9.27 -31.41 -5.02
CA PHE A 42 -8.53 -30.40 -4.24
C PHE A 42 -9.38 -29.25 -3.70
N CYS A 43 -10.57 -28.99 -4.26
CA CYS A 43 -11.42 -27.89 -3.81
C CYS A 43 -12.42 -28.34 -2.73
N ILE A 44 -12.89 -29.59 -2.76
CA ILE A 44 -13.81 -30.11 -1.76
C ILE A 44 -13.03 -30.74 -0.62
N ARG A 45 -13.20 -30.20 0.59
CA ARG A 45 -12.54 -30.67 1.81
C ARG A 45 -13.60 -31.20 2.79
N PRO A 46 -13.60 -32.49 3.15
CA PRO A 46 -14.59 -33.06 4.06
C PRO A 46 -14.68 -32.33 5.41
N GLU A 47 -13.57 -31.75 5.86
CA GLU A 47 -13.48 -30.99 7.10
C GLU A 47 -14.09 -29.58 7.03
N PHE A 48 -14.38 -29.06 5.83
CA PHE A 48 -14.97 -27.73 5.62
C PHE A 48 -16.24 -27.83 4.77
N GLU A 49 -17.40 -27.97 5.42
CA GLU A 49 -18.70 -28.15 4.76
C GLU A 49 -19.01 -27.06 3.72
N ILE A 50 -18.57 -25.82 3.96
CA ILE A 50 -18.74 -24.69 3.04
C ILE A 50 -18.14 -24.96 1.66
N THR A 51 -17.06 -25.74 1.58
CA THR A 51 -16.37 -26.04 0.32
C THR A 51 -17.19 -26.94 -0.61
N LYS A 52 -18.13 -27.72 -0.07
CA LYS A 52 -19.04 -28.55 -0.87
C LYS A 52 -20.00 -27.74 -1.72
N THR A 53 -20.24 -26.48 -1.35
CA THR A 53 -21.11 -25.57 -2.11
C THR A 53 -20.40 -24.87 -3.27
N MET A 54 -19.08 -24.99 -3.36
CA MET A 54 -18.25 -24.31 -4.38
C MET A 54 -18.23 -25.04 -5.73
N ILE A 55 -18.30 -26.37 -5.71
CA ILE A 55 -18.15 -27.26 -6.86
C ILE A 55 -19.32 -28.22 -6.88
N HIS A 56 -19.97 -28.38 -8.03
CA HIS A 56 -21.03 -29.37 -8.22
C HIS A 56 -20.45 -30.79 -8.26
N GLU A 57 -21.30 -31.80 -8.08
CA GLU A 57 -20.88 -33.21 -8.07
C GLU A 57 -20.24 -33.65 -9.40
N ASP A 58 -20.55 -32.97 -10.50
CA ASP A 58 -19.97 -33.21 -11.84
C ASP A 58 -18.60 -32.51 -12.07
N GLY A 59 -18.06 -31.86 -11.04
CA GLY A 59 -16.79 -31.12 -11.08
C GLY A 59 -16.88 -29.74 -11.74
N THR A 60 -18.08 -29.28 -12.11
CA THR A 60 -18.30 -27.91 -12.59
C THR A 60 -18.34 -26.91 -11.45
N LEU A 61 -18.04 -25.64 -11.75
CA LEU A 61 -17.98 -24.57 -10.77
C LEU A 61 -19.40 -24.05 -10.48
N ASN A 62 -19.77 -23.94 -9.21
CA ASN A 62 -20.99 -23.24 -8.84
C ASN A 62 -20.80 -21.73 -9.00
N GLN A 63 -21.21 -21.17 -10.14
CA GLN A 63 -21.03 -19.74 -10.45
C GLN A 63 -21.74 -18.83 -9.44
N ASP A 64 -22.87 -19.27 -8.89
CA ASP A 64 -23.63 -18.49 -7.91
C ASP A 64 -22.92 -18.39 -6.57
N TYR A 65 -22.04 -19.33 -6.23
CA TYR A 65 -21.19 -19.24 -5.03
C TYR A 65 -20.20 -18.07 -5.10
N PHE A 66 -19.67 -17.78 -6.30
CA PHE A 66 -18.65 -16.73 -6.50
C PHE A 66 -19.26 -15.37 -6.85
N ARG A 67 -20.58 -15.32 -7.05
CA ARG A 67 -21.27 -14.05 -7.27
C ARG A 67 -21.50 -13.36 -5.92
N PRO A 68 -21.37 -12.02 -5.87
CA PRO A 68 -21.80 -11.27 -4.70
C PRO A 68 -23.27 -11.63 -4.36
N PRO A 69 -23.63 -11.69 -3.07
CA PRO A 69 -25.02 -11.95 -2.67
C PRO A 69 -25.99 -11.02 -3.38
N LYS A 70 -27.15 -11.54 -3.79
CA LYS A 70 -28.20 -10.74 -4.43
C LYS A 70 -28.59 -9.59 -3.49
N GLY A 71 -28.36 -8.35 -3.93
CA GLY A 71 -28.61 -7.14 -3.14
C GLY A 71 -27.39 -6.59 -2.38
N ALA A 72 -26.20 -7.21 -2.53
CA ALA A 72 -24.96 -6.60 -2.11
C ALA A 72 -24.79 -5.27 -2.86
N LYS A 73 -24.85 -4.15 -2.13
CA LYS A 73 -24.54 -2.85 -2.71
C LYS A 73 -23.07 -2.86 -3.07
N PRO A 74 -22.69 -2.55 -4.33
CA PRO A 74 -21.29 -2.36 -4.66
C PRO A 74 -20.75 -1.28 -3.72
N GLU A 75 -19.78 -1.65 -2.89
CA GLU A 75 -19.11 -0.69 -2.04
C GLU A 75 -18.33 0.24 -2.96
N GLU A 76 -18.75 1.51 -3.06
CA GLU A 76 -18.06 2.47 -3.92
C GLU A 76 -16.60 2.56 -3.48
N ALA A 77 -15.69 2.16 -4.37
CA ALA A 77 -14.27 2.21 -4.10
C ALA A 77 -13.86 3.65 -3.74
N ARG A 78 -13.54 3.87 -2.46
CA ARG A 78 -13.18 5.20 -1.95
C ARG A 78 -11.95 5.70 -2.70
N LYS A 79 -12.07 6.91 -3.25
CA LYS A 79 -10.96 7.60 -3.93
C LYS A 79 -10.05 8.26 -2.90
N TRP A 80 -8.75 8.16 -3.13
CA TRP A 80 -7.73 8.86 -2.34
C TRP A 80 -7.63 10.31 -2.83
N THR A 81 -7.82 11.28 -1.93
CA THR A 81 -7.86 12.71 -2.27
C THR A 81 -6.61 13.45 -1.78
N ASP A 82 -6.41 14.69 -2.25
CA ASP A 82 -5.33 15.56 -1.76
C ASP A 82 -5.51 15.91 -0.28
N ASN A 83 -6.76 16.02 0.20
CA ASN A 83 -7.02 16.22 1.62
C ASN A 83 -6.56 15.01 2.45
N ASP A 84 -6.83 13.78 1.98
CA ASP A 84 -6.34 12.57 2.66
C ASP A 84 -4.80 12.54 2.69
N LYS A 85 -4.14 12.98 1.60
CA LYS A 85 -2.68 13.10 1.53
C LYS A 85 -2.14 14.09 2.56
N THR A 86 -2.74 15.27 2.67
CA THR A 86 -2.34 16.29 3.66
C THR A 86 -2.51 15.78 5.08
N LEU A 87 -3.63 15.13 5.39
CA LEU A 87 -3.88 14.52 6.70
C LEU A 87 -2.89 13.40 7.02
N LEU A 88 -2.49 12.61 6.03
CA LEU A 88 -1.46 11.58 6.22
C LEU A 88 -0.10 12.20 6.54
N ILE A 89 0.28 13.29 5.86
CA ILE A 89 1.53 14.03 6.15
C ILE A 89 1.50 14.56 7.59
N GLN A 90 0.39 15.21 8.00
CA GLN A 90 0.22 15.68 9.39
C GLN A 90 0.30 14.53 10.40
N GLY A 91 -0.27 13.37 10.07
CA GLY A 91 -0.17 12.17 10.90
C GLY A 91 1.26 11.67 11.04
N ILE A 92 2.03 11.65 9.96
CA ILE A 92 3.44 11.27 9.97
C ILE A 92 4.26 12.27 10.79
N GLU A 93 4.00 13.57 10.65
CA GLU A 93 4.66 14.61 11.42
C GLU A 93 4.37 14.48 12.93
N LYS A 94 3.12 14.19 13.29
CA LYS A 94 2.69 14.06 14.70
C LYS A 94 3.15 12.74 15.34
N TYR A 95 2.89 11.61 14.70
CA TYR A 95 3.10 10.27 15.29
C TYR A 95 4.35 9.57 14.78
N GLY A 96 4.71 9.80 13.53
CA GLY A 96 5.79 9.09 12.84
C GLY A 96 5.33 7.89 12.05
N ILE A 97 6.19 7.44 11.13
CA ILE A 97 5.94 6.27 10.29
C ILE A 97 5.92 4.99 11.14
N GLY A 98 4.89 4.17 10.97
CA GLY A 98 4.66 2.94 11.75
C GLY A 98 3.51 3.04 12.76
N HIS A 99 3.06 4.25 13.09
CA HIS A 99 1.91 4.52 13.96
C HIS A 99 0.60 4.71 13.17
N PHE A 100 0.35 3.81 12.21
CA PHE A 100 -0.77 3.95 11.28
C PHE A 100 -2.14 3.75 11.94
N THR A 101 -2.20 3.01 13.04
CA THR A 101 -3.44 2.82 13.80
C THR A 101 -3.88 4.11 14.46
N GLU A 102 -2.93 4.86 15.03
CA GLU A 102 -3.14 6.15 15.66
C GLU A 102 -3.55 7.21 14.63
N ILE A 103 -2.84 7.27 13.50
CA ILE A 103 -3.17 8.17 12.38
C ILE A 103 -4.56 7.86 11.83
N SER A 104 -4.88 6.58 11.62
CA SER A 104 -6.22 6.14 11.20
C SER A 104 -7.27 6.61 12.19
N ARG A 105 -7.12 6.30 13.48
CA ARG A 105 -8.12 6.65 14.49
C ARG A 105 -8.41 8.16 14.60
N GLU A 106 -7.38 8.99 14.52
CA GLU A 106 -7.53 10.44 14.78
C GLU A 106 -7.76 11.29 13.52
N LEU A 107 -7.10 10.97 12.41
CA LEU A 107 -7.10 11.83 11.22
C LEU A 107 -7.81 11.18 10.03
N LEU A 108 -7.69 9.86 9.89
CA LEU A 108 -8.15 9.12 8.71
C LEU A 108 -8.97 7.87 9.12
N PRO A 109 -10.07 8.01 9.88
CA PRO A 109 -10.82 6.87 10.47
C PRO A 109 -11.48 5.98 9.42
N LYS A 110 -11.53 6.50 8.20
CA LYS A 110 -12.08 5.91 6.99
C LYS A 110 -11.06 5.02 6.26
N TRP A 111 -9.80 5.03 6.65
CA TRP A 111 -8.72 4.28 6.01
C TRP A 111 -8.13 3.30 7.01
N SER A 112 -7.91 2.06 6.60
CA SER A 112 -7.26 1.09 7.48
C SER A 112 -5.78 1.44 7.66
N GLY A 113 -5.17 0.99 8.77
CA GLY A 113 -3.73 1.18 8.98
C GLY A 113 -2.88 0.58 7.84
N ASN A 114 -3.35 -0.50 7.22
CA ASN A 114 -2.67 -1.08 6.06
C ASN A 114 -2.78 -0.20 4.80
N ASP A 115 -3.95 0.41 4.56
CA ASP A 115 -4.10 1.37 3.46
C ASP A 115 -3.14 2.54 3.64
N LEU A 116 -3.09 3.10 4.85
CA LEU A 116 -2.18 4.21 5.18
C LEU A 116 -0.73 3.80 4.97
N ARG A 117 -0.33 2.58 5.39
CA ARG A 117 1.01 2.04 5.13
C ARG A 117 1.33 2.03 3.62
N LEU A 118 0.41 1.56 2.78
CA LEU A 118 0.59 1.53 1.32
C LEU A 118 0.68 2.94 0.73
N LYS A 119 -0.11 3.88 1.24
CA LYS A 119 -0.04 5.29 0.82
C LYS A 119 1.28 5.93 1.24
N THR A 120 1.78 5.64 2.44
CA THR A 120 3.08 6.12 2.92
C THR A 120 4.25 5.56 2.08
N ILE A 121 4.19 4.28 1.67
CA ILE A 121 5.17 3.69 0.73
C ILE A 121 5.30 4.52 -0.55
N ARG A 122 4.15 4.90 -1.14
CA ARG A 122 4.12 5.74 -2.36
C ARG A 122 4.57 7.16 -2.08
N LEU A 123 4.22 7.69 -0.91
CA LEU A 123 4.53 9.06 -0.52
C LEU A 123 6.03 9.28 -0.31
N ILE A 124 6.72 8.32 0.34
CA ILE A 124 8.15 8.40 0.61
C ILE A 124 9.02 7.74 -0.47
N GLY A 125 8.39 7.04 -1.42
CA GLY A 125 9.08 6.38 -2.51
C GLY A 125 9.86 5.13 -2.08
N ARG A 126 9.41 4.38 -1.07
CA ARG A 126 10.11 3.17 -0.61
C ARG A 126 9.15 2.10 -0.12
N GLN A 127 9.34 0.86 -0.58
CA GLN A 127 8.48 -0.27 -0.22
C GLN A 127 8.68 -0.73 1.22
N ASN A 128 9.93 -0.81 1.68
CA ASN A 128 10.26 -1.20 3.04
C ASN A 128 10.35 0.02 3.97
N LEU A 129 9.36 0.17 4.85
CA LEU A 129 9.31 1.27 5.83
C LEU A 129 10.00 0.96 7.17
N GLN A 130 10.61 -0.22 7.37
CA GLN A 130 11.20 -0.58 8.66
C GLN A 130 12.29 0.40 9.12
N LEU A 131 13.12 0.90 8.20
CA LEU A 131 14.16 1.90 8.53
C LEU A 131 13.60 3.27 8.90
N TYR A 132 12.32 3.52 8.61
CA TYR A 132 11.59 4.74 8.94
C TYR A 132 10.72 4.57 10.19
N LYS A 133 10.78 3.45 10.91
CA LYS A 133 9.96 3.26 12.11
C LYS A 133 10.20 4.38 13.13
N GLY A 134 9.13 5.09 13.48
CA GLY A 134 9.15 6.24 14.37
C GLY A 134 9.67 7.54 13.74
N TRP A 135 10.12 7.53 12.50
CA TRP A 135 10.59 8.73 11.80
C TRP A 135 9.44 9.71 11.58
N LYS A 136 9.69 10.98 11.90
CA LYS A 136 8.77 12.11 11.73
C LYS A 136 9.40 13.11 10.77
N GLY A 137 8.57 13.73 9.94
CA GLY A 137 9.00 14.76 9.02
C GLY A 137 7.80 15.44 8.38
N ASN A 138 8.00 16.68 7.98
CA ASN A 138 6.98 17.47 7.30
C ASN A 138 6.94 17.15 5.79
N ALA A 139 6.16 17.91 5.02
CA ALA A 139 6.04 17.72 3.58
C ALA A 139 7.39 17.86 2.83
N ASP A 140 8.26 18.76 3.26
CA ASP A 140 9.56 18.99 2.62
C ASP A 140 10.54 17.86 2.95
N ASP A 141 10.54 17.37 4.20
CA ASP A 141 11.30 16.19 4.60
C ASP A 141 10.92 14.96 3.77
N ILE A 142 9.61 14.73 3.62
CA ILE A 142 9.07 13.63 2.84
C ILE A 142 9.51 13.75 1.37
N SER A 143 9.40 14.95 0.80
CA SER A 143 9.86 15.23 -0.57
C SER A 143 11.36 14.95 -0.75
N ARG A 144 12.19 15.37 0.21
CA ARG A 144 13.63 15.07 0.22
C ARG A 144 13.90 13.57 0.31
N GLN A 145 13.19 12.86 1.17
CA GLN A 145 13.33 11.40 1.31
C GLN A 145 12.90 10.68 0.02
N PHE A 146 11.83 11.14 -0.63
CA PHE A 146 11.39 10.60 -1.91
C PHE A 146 12.47 10.73 -2.99
N GLU A 147 13.04 11.92 -3.16
CA GLU A 147 14.09 12.13 -4.18
C GLU A 147 15.37 11.36 -3.84
N LYS A 148 15.78 11.30 -2.55
CA LYS A 148 16.91 10.45 -2.11
C LYS A 148 16.68 8.98 -2.46
N ASN A 149 15.50 8.43 -2.12
CA ASN A 149 15.15 7.04 -2.41
C ASN A 149 15.10 6.76 -3.92
N LYS A 150 14.63 7.75 -4.70
CA LYS A 150 14.58 7.69 -6.16
C LYS A 150 15.98 7.67 -6.78
N GLU A 151 16.88 8.51 -6.30
CA GLU A 151 18.27 8.54 -6.76
C GLU A 151 18.96 7.19 -6.54
N VAL A 152 18.89 6.64 -5.32
CA VAL A 152 19.44 5.31 -4.99
C VAL A 152 18.81 4.23 -5.86
N GLY A 153 17.48 4.28 -6.05
CA GLY A 153 16.77 3.31 -6.88
C GLY A 153 17.15 3.36 -8.35
N LEU A 154 17.43 4.56 -8.89
CA LEU A 154 17.89 4.71 -10.26
C LEU A 154 19.35 4.25 -10.41
N LYS A 155 20.19 4.52 -9.41
CA LYS A 155 21.60 4.10 -9.38
C LYS A 155 21.77 2.58 -9.44
N TYR A 156 20.93 1.82 -8.74
CA TYR A 156 20.99 0.35 -8.69
C TYR A 156 19.92 -0.37 -9.53
N GLY A 157 19.12 0.36 -10.32
CA GLY A 157 18.05 -0.26 -11.12
C GLY A 157 16.90 -0.87 -10.30
N THR A 158 16.72 -0.43 -9.06
CA THR A 158 15.71 -0.89 -8.10
C THR A 158 14.56 0.09 -7.89
N TRP A 159 14.43 1.11 -8.73
CA TRP A 159 13.25 1.97 -8.78
C TRP A 159 12.13 1.33 -9.60
N LYS A 160 11.10 0.79 -8.93
CA LYS A 160 9.97 0.11 -9.59
C LYS A 160 8.64 0.73 -9.17
N GLN A 161 7.83 1.09 -10.17
CA GLN A 161 6.51 1.70 -9.97
C GLN A 161 6.53 2.94 -9.06
N GLY A 162 7.60 3.74 -9.04
CA GLY A 162 7.68 4.92 -8.18
C GLY A 162 8.08 4.63 -6.72
N CYS A 163 8.69 3.47 -6.46
CA CYS A 163 9.26 3.14 -5.15
C CYS A 163 10.59 2.41 -5.29
N LEU A 164 11.48 2.64 -4.32
CA LEU A 164 12.68 1.86 -4.09
C LEU A 164 12.31 0.48 -3.55
N VAL A 165 12.70 -0.56 -4.28
CA VAL A 165 12.58 -1.97 -3.87
C VAL A 165 13.93 -2.53 -3.43
N TYR A 166 13.91 -3.70 -2.81
CA TYR A 166 15.11 -4.40 -2.37
C TYR A 166 15.92 -4.89 -3.58
N ASP A 167 17.25 -4.93 -3.42
CA ASP A 167 18.17 -5.58 -4.35
C ASP A 167 18.66 -6.90 -3.75
N ASP A 168 18.81 -7.92 -4.59
CA ASP A 168 19.22 -9.26 -4.12
C ASP A 168 20.65 -9.24 -3.54
N ASP A 169 21.47 -8.27 -3.95
CA ASP A 169 22.87 -8.09 -3.53
C ASP A 169 23.04 -7.24 -2.25
N GLY A 170 21.95 -6.63 -1.73
CA GLY A 170 21.94 -5.82 -0.51
C GLY A 170 22.69 -4.48 -0.55
N LEU A 171 23.13 -4.03 -1.73
CA LEU A 171 23.83 -2.76 -1.95
C LEU A 171 22.96 -1.55 -1.62
N VAL A 172 21.65 -1.63 -1.89
CA VAL A 172 20.70 -0.55 -1.58
C VAL A 172 20.62 -0.32 -0.07
N GLU A 173 20.52 -1.40 0.71
CA GLU A 173 20.44 -1.29 2.16
C GLU A 173 21.74 -0.75 2.77
N GLN A 174 22.90 -1.18 2.25
CA GLN A 174 24.20 -0.69 2.69
C GLN A 174 24.36 0.81 2.47
N GLU A 175 24.02 1.33 1.28
CA GLU A 175 24.11 2.76 0.99
C GLU A 175 23.20 3.58 1.90
N LEU A 176 21.96 3.12 2.12
CA LEU A 176 21.02 3.82 3.00
C LEU A 176 21.45 3.83 4.46
N LEU A 177 22.05 2.73 4.95
CA LEU A 177 22.61 2.67 6.29
C LEU A 177 23.83 3.58 6.45
N ALA A 178 24.69 3.66 5.42
CA ALA A 178 25.82 4.56 5.39
C ALA A 178 25.37 6.03 5.45
N MET A 179 24.37 6.40 4.64
CA MET A 179 23.77 7.75 4.64
C MET A 179 23.17 8.11 6.01
N LYS A 180 22.48 7.16 6.66
CA LYS A 180 21.92 7.41 8.00
C LYS A 180 23.02 7.68 9.04
N ARG A 181 24.16 7.01 8.94
CA ARG A 181 25.31 7.23 9.82
C ARG A 181 25.95 8.61 9.59
N SER A 182 26.09 9.05 8.34
CA SER A 182 26.63 10.38 8.04
C SER A 182 25.70 11.50 8.54
N ASP A 183 24.39 11.35 8.37
CA ASP A 183 23.40 12.34 8.82
C ASP A 183 23.40 12.50 10.36
N THR A 184 23.72 11.43 11.11
CA THR A 184 23.78 11.46 12.59
C THR A 184 25.11 12.03 13.11
N ALA A 185 26.21 11.85 12.38
CA ALA A 185 27.52 12.37 12.76
C ALA A 185 27.59 13.90 12.63
N THR A 186 27.01 14.47 11.57
CA THR A 186 27.00 15.93 11.35
C THR A 186 26.15 16.70 12.36
N SER A 187 25.17 16.05 13.02
CA SER A 187 24.36 16.68 14.08
C SER A 187 25.04 16.71 15.45
N ALA A 188 26.06 15.88 15.70
CA ALA A 188 26.73 15.81 17.00
C ALA A 188 27.81 16.89 17.20
N ASP A 189 28.36 17.45 16.12
CA ASP A 189 29.45 18.43 16.18
C ASP A 189 28.96 19.89 16.38
N ASN A 190 27.66 20.12 16.53
CA ASN A 190 27.06 21.46 16.59
C ASN A 190 26.46 21.84 17.97
N GLU A 191 26.67 21.02 19.01
CA GLU A 191 26.19 21.31 20.38
C GLU A 191 27.27 21.87 21.34
N ASP A 192 28.55 21.97 20.93
CA ASP A 192 29.64 22.49 21.78
C ASP A 192 30.11 23.91 21.40
N SER A 193 29.17 24.85 21.26
CA SER A 193 29.51 26.29 21.26
C SER A 193 28.57 27.10 22.16
N GLU A 194 28.42 26.68 23.41
CA GLU A 194 27.94 27.59 24.45
C GLU A 194 29.12 28.42 24.95
N VAL A 195 29.01 29.72 24.71
CA VAL A 195 30.03 30.74 24.94
C VAL A 195 30.29 30.87 26.44
N ALA A 196 31.47 30.42 26.90
CA ALA A 196 32.01 30.84 28.18
C ALA A 196 32.32 32.34 28.10
N VAL A 197 31.42 33.16 28.64
CA VAL A 197 31.76 34.53 29.00
C VAL A 197 32.26 34.48 30.45
N ASP A 198 33.57 34.43 30.59
CA ASP A 198 34.27 34.78 31.81
C ASP A 198 33.92 36.22 32.18
N ASP A 199 33.37 36.43 33.36
CA ASP A 199 33.49 37.70 34.09
C ASP A 199 33.64 37.38 35.59
N ASP A 200 34.88 37.07 35.94
CA ASP A 200 35.43 37.22 37.28
C ASP A 200 35.41 38.71 37.66
N VAL A 201 34.59 39.06 38.65
CA VAL A 201 34.87 40.21 39.53
C VAL A 201 34.65 39.77 40.97
N GLU A 202 35.72 39.29 41.60
CA GLU A 202 35.89 39.33 43.05
C GLU A 202 35.99 40.80 43.51
N MET A 203 35.22 41.19 44.53
CA MET A 203 35.74 42.08 45.58
C MET A 203 34.86 42.08 46.84
N GLU A 204 35.37 41.36 47.83
CA GLU A 204 35.56 41.76 49.24
C GLU A 204 34.37 42.08 50.17
N ASP A 205 34.37 41.32 51.25
CA ASP A 205 33.77 41.61 52.56
C ASP A 205 34.04 43.04 53.07
N ALA A 206 33.00 43.70 53.56
CA ALA A 206 33.14 44.72 54.59
C ALA A 206 31.87 44.84 55.47
N ILE A 207 31.95 44.19 56.63
CA ILE A 207 31.37 44.53 57.93
C ILE A 207 30.66 45.90 58.02
N ARG A 208 29.32 45.90 58.21
CA ARG A 208 28.64 46.58 59.34
C ARG A 208 27.14 46.27 59.42
#